data_AF-A0A819KAR9-F1
#
_entry.id   AF-A0A819KAR9-F1
#
_cell.length_a   1.000
_cell.length_b   1.000
_cell.length_c   1.000
_cell.angle_alpha   90.00
_cell.angle_beta   90.00
_cell.angle_gamma   90.00
#
_symmetry.space_group_name_H-M   'P 1'
#
loop_
_entity.id
_entity.type
_entity.pdbx_description
1 polymer ?
#
loop_
_entity_poly.entity_id
_entity_poly.type
_entity_poly.pdbx_seq_one_letter_code
_entity_poly.pdbx_strand_id
1 'polypeptide(L)'
;MIQIFLWIFCLITVVDCQGGGGGGGGGAYGFFGVVAILICLPIYCCCAGRPRRSNAKFVNKTTSSDAEKQIIDIKLFQSGTWESQYYQYDKWHGPHQVDLFFDMHQMKITGSGSDDVGLYSIDGLYSTQTRRIGLTKTYLSGSGNPSENLGHNVIIQLEWNRDNNQFEGKWYVRTKKFKGSGDFKLKMNQNQISILSMYEKV
;
A
#
# COMPACT_ATOMS: atom_id res chain seq x y z
N MET A 1 22.83 -8.18 -5.28
CA MET A 1 21.84 -9.27 -5.53
C MET A 1 20.61 -8.64 -6.12
N ILE A 2 20.43 -8.81 -7.42
CA ILE A 2 19.35 -8.22 -8.23
C ILE A 2 18.31 -9.32 -8.43
N GLN A 3 17.11 -9.17 -7.87
CA GLN A 3 15.97 -10.03 -8.17
C GLN A 3 15.02 -9.28 -9.11
N ILE A 4 15.28 -9.47 -10.41
CA ILE A 4 14.32 -9.28 -11.49
C ILE A 4 13.75 -10.67 -11.80
N PHE A 5 12.54 -10.70 -12.36
CA PHE A 5 11.77 -11.85 -12.88
C PHE A 5 10.66 -12.38 -11.97
N LEU A 6 9.51 -11.71 -12.04
CA LEU A 6 8.22 -12.41 -12.04
C LEU A 6 7.45 -12.00 -13.30
N TRP A 7 7.92 -12.48 -14.46
CA TRP A 7 7.06 -12.62 -15.63
C TRP A 7 6.29 -13.92 -15.45
N ILE A 8 5.03 -13.81 -15.02
CA ILE A 8 4.12 -14.95 -15.06
C ILE A 8 3.80 -15.20 -16.53
N PHE A 9 4.33 -16.33 -17.00
CA PHE A 9 3.95 -17.00 -18.23
C PHE A 9 2.41 -17.04 -18.35
N CYS A 10 1.87 -16.21 -19.23
CA CYS A 10 0.62 -16.55 -19.89
C CYS A 10 0.98 -17.71 -20.82
N LEU A 11 0.67 -18.93 -20.37
CA LEU A 11 0.82 -20.16 -21.13
C LEU A 11 -0.13 -20.07 -22.35
N ILE A 12 0.33 -19.47 -23.44
CA ILE A 12 -0.24 -19.72 -24.75
C ILE A 12 0.26 -21.11 -25.12
N THR A 13 -0.61 -22.10 -25.00
CA THR A 13 -0.39 -23.41 -25.62
C THR A 13 -0.33 -23.18 -27.14
N VAL A 14 0.89 -23.07 -27.65
CA VAL A 14 1.18 -23.30 -29.06
C VAL A 14 0.88 -24.78 -29.29
N VAL A 15 -0.22 -25.04 -29.99
CA VAL A 15 -0.51 -26.35 -30.54
C VAL A 15 0.52 -26.59 -31.63
N ASP A 16 1.51 -27.43 -31.33
CA ASP A 16 2.43 -27.99 -32.33
C ASP A 16 1.60 -28.84 -33.32
N CYS A 17 1.28 -28.24 -34.47
CA CYS A 17 0.82 -28.98 -35.64
C CYS A 17 2.04 -29.49 -36.41
N GLN A 18 2.60 -30.61 -35.99
CA GLN A 18 3.40 -31.46 -36.86
C GLN A 18 2.83 -32.88 -36.88
N GLY A 19 2.45 -33.30 -38.08
CA GLY A 19 2.57 -34.68 -38.50
C GLY A 19 1.26 -35.45 -38.69
N GLY A 20 1.00 -35.83 -39.94
CA GLY A 20 0.41 -37.13 -40.24
C GLY A 20 -1.06 -37.08 -40.65
N GLY A 21 -1.30 -37.32 -41.94
CA GLY A 21 -2.63 -37.54 -42.47
C GLY A 21 -3.32 -38.78 -41.89
N GLY A 22 -4.65 -38.74 -41.92
CA GLY A 22 -5.51 -39.85 -41.54
C GLY A 22 -6.94 -39.36 -41.46
N GLY A 23 -7.80 -39.87 -42.32
CA GLY A 23 -9.13 -39.33 -42.57
C GLY A 23 -10.13 -39.48 -41.44
N GLY A 24 -11.17 -38.65 -41.51
CA GLY A 24 -12.53 -39.01 -41.12
C GLY A 24 -12.90 -38.82 -39.65
N GLY A 25 -13.70 -37.80 -39.36
CA GLY A 25 -14.45 -37.70 -38.11
C GLY A 25 -14.71 -36.27 -37.67
N GLY A 26 -15.78 -35.66 -38.17
CA GLY A 26 -16.27 -34.39 -37.63
C GLY A 26 -16.83 -34.58 -36.22
N GLY A 27 -16.53 -33.67 -35.29
CA GLY A 27 -17.09 -33.73 -33.95
C GLY A 27 -16.51 -32.71 -32.95
N ALA A 28 -16.99 -31.46 -33.03
CA ALA A 28 -17.36 -30.60 -31.90
C ALA A 28 -16.45 -30.50 -30.63
N TYR A 29 -15.19 -30.08 -30.74
CA TYR A 29 -14.38 -29.66 -29.58
C TYR A 29 -13.78 -28.23 -29.68
N GLY A 30 -14.49 -27.31 -30.34
CA GLY A 30 -13.98 -25.97 -30.65
C GLY A 30 -14.54 -24.78 -29.85
N PHE A 31 -15.43 -24.97 -28.86
CA PHE A 31 -16.21 -23.85 -28.27
C PHE A 31 -15.98 -23.52 -26.79
N PHE A 32 -15.27 -24.35 -26.03
CA PHE A 32 -15.09 -24.10 -24.59
C PHE A 32 -13.92 -23.16 -24.23
N GLY A 33 -12.94 -22.98 -25.11
CA GLY A 33 -11.76 -22.13 -24.83
C GLY A 33 -12.03 -20.61 -24.90
N VAL A 34 -12.98 -20.18 -25.72
CA VAL A 34 -13.23 -18.74 -25.96
C VAL A 34 -14.10 -18.12 -24.85
N VAL A 35 -14.95 -18.90 -24.18
CA VAL A 35 -15.85 -18.41 -23.14
C VAL A 35 -15.10 -18.10 -21.84
N ALA A 36 -14.05 -18.84 -21.50
CA ALA A 36 -13.26 -18.60 -20.28
C ALA A 36 -12.47 -17.28 -20.33
N ILE A 37 -12.00 -16.86 -21.51
CA ILE A 37 -11.20 -15.63 -21.68
C ILE A 37 -12.07 -14.38 -21.52
N LEU A 38 -13.35 -14.43 -21.95
CA LEU A 38 -14.26 -13.27 -21.84
C LEU A 38 -14.80 -13.04 -20.41
N ILE A 39 -14.83 -14.07 -19.55
CA ILE A 39 -15.32 -13.95 -18.17
C ILE A 39 -14.22 -13.49 -17.20
N CYS A 40 -12.94 -13.76 -17.49
CA CYS A 40 -11.82 -13.39 -16.62
C CYS A 40 -11.35 -11.92 -16.77
N LEU A 41 -11.54 -11.30 -17.94
CA LEU A 41 -11.12 -9.91 -18.18
C LEU A 41 -11.84 -8.83 -17.34
N PRO A 42 -13.16 -8.89 -17.09
CA PRO A 42 -13.84 -7.85 -16.30
C PRO A 42 -13.51 -7.90 -14.79
N ILE A 43 -13.06 -9.04 -14.27
CA ILE A 43 -12.74 -9.19 -12.83
C ILE A 43 -11.45 -8.42 -12.47
N TYR A 44 -10.45 -8.41 -13.37
CA TYR A 44 -9.20 -7.68 -13.15
C TYR A 44 -9.38 -6.16 -13.07
N CYS A 45 -10.39 -5.60 -13.75
CA CYS A 45 -10.60 -4.15 -13.78
C CYS A 45 -11.29 -3.60 -12.51
N CYS A 46 -12.02 -4.43 -11.77
CA CYS A 46 -12.85 -3.99 -10.64
C CYS A 46 -12.07 -3.70 -9.34
N CYS A 47 -10.84 -4.24 -9.22
CA CYS A 47 -10.01 -4.16 -8.02
C CYS A 47 -8.98 -3.04 -8.02
N ALA A 48 -8.78 -2.34 -9.14
CA ALA A 48 -7.84 -1.22 -9.20
C ALA A 48 -8.19 -0.12 -8.19
N GLY A 49 -7.19 0.31 -7.41
CA GLY A 49 -7.32 1.41 -6.45
C GLY A 49 -8.06 1.09 -5.16
N ARG A 50 -8.22 -0.19 -4.80
CA ARG A 50 -8.72 -0.59 -3.48
C ARG A 50 -7.77 -1.56 -2.79
N PRO A 51 -7.52 -1.41 -1.48
CA PRO A 51 -6.82 -2.43 -0.74
C PRO A 51 -7.68 -3.70 -0.69
N ARG A 52 -7.02 -4.87 -0.65
CA ARG A 52 -7.70 -6.16 -0.49
C ARG A 52 -8.46 -6.27 0.84
N ARG A 53 -8.07 -5.49 1.85
CA ARG A 53 -8.61 -5.51 3.21
C ARG A 53 -8.81 -4.08 3.70
N SER A 54 -9.77 -3.86 4.59
CA SER A 54 -9.88 -2.59 5.33
C SER A 54 -8.70 -2.40 6.28
N ASN A 55 -8.43 -1.16 6.70
CA ASN A 55 -7.35 -0.86 7.63
C ASN A 55 -7.44 -1.67 8.92
N ALA A 56 -8.62 -1.77 9.53
CA ALA A 56 -8.84 -2.60 10.72
C ALA A 56 -8.46 -4.08 10.50
N LYS A 57 -8.85 -4.67 9.37
CA LYS A 57 -8.50 -6.07 9.03
C LYS A 57 -7.04 -6.24 8.64
N PHE A 58 -6.41 -5.22 8.08
CA PHE A 58 -5.00 -5.23 7.71
C PHE A 58 -4.10 -5.20 8.96
N VAL A 59 -4.43 -4.32 9.90
CA VAL A 59 -3.72 -4.11 11.17
C VAL A 59 -3.90 -5.29 12.13
N ASN A 60 -5.10 -5.87 12.23
CA ASN A 60 -5.37 -6.98 13.16
C ASN A 60 -5.04 -8.37 12.59
N LYS A 61 -4.25 -8.47 11.52
CA LYS A 61 -3.93 -9.77 10.93
C LYS A 61 -3.12 -10.58 11.94
N THR A 62 -3.73 -11.63 12.49
CA THR A 62 -3.10 -12.54 13.44
C THR A 62 -1.83 -13.14 12.83
N THR A 63 -0.68 -12.68 13.28
CA THR A 63 0.58 -13.41 13.12
C THR A 63 0.66 -14.37 14.29
N SER A 64 0.48 -15.66 14.00
CA SER A 64 0.77 -16.74 14.94
C SER A 64 2.22 -16.64 15.40
N SER A 65 2.42 -16.78 16.71
CA SER A 65 3.68 -16.77 17.48
C SER A 65 4.43 -15.43 17.58
N ASP A 66 4.36 -14.82 18.77
CA ASP A 66 5.53 -14.44 19.59
C ASP A 66 5.11 -13.41 20.66
N ALA A 67 4.74 -13.87 21.85
CA ALA A 67 4.39 -13.01 22.99
C ALA A 67 5.59 -12.25 23.59
N GLU A 68 6.82 -12.55 23.15
CA GLU A 68 8.06 -12.07 23.78
C GLU A 68 8.61 -10.75 23.18
N LYS A 69 7.96 -10.15 22.17
CA LYS A 69 8.46 -8.97 21.43
C LYS A 69 7.85 -7.61 21.79
N GLN A 70 6.99 -7.52 22.81
CA GLN A 70 6.14 -6.33 23.02
C GLN A 70 6.89 -5.05 23.47
N ILE A 71 8.00 -5.13 24.22
CA ILE A 71 8.66 -3.94 24.81
C ILE A 71 9.45 -3.12 23.77
N ILE A 72 10.00 -3.77 22.74
CA ILE A 72 10.79 -3.09 21.69
C ILE A 72 9.87 -2.28 20.75
N ASP A 73 8.60 -2.67 20.64
CA ASP A 73 7.69 -2.14 19.63
C ASP A 73 7.02 -0.81 20.02
N ILE A 74 7.09 -0.36 21.28
CA ILE A 74 6.58 0.96 21.68
C ILE A 74 7.43 2.08 21.07
N LYS A 75 8.75 1.90 20.96
CA LYS A 75 9.66 2.90 20.37
C LYS A 75 9.42 3.14 18.88
N LEU A 76 8.66 2.26 18.23
CA LEU A 76 8.35 2.37 16.82
C LEU A 76 7.23 3.38 16.53
N PHE A 77 6.28 3.53 17.46
CA PHE A 77 5.08 4.33 17.28
C PHE A 77 5.18 5.62 18.08
N GLN A 78 6.03 6.53 17.61
CA GLN A 78 6.29 7.81 18.25
C GLN A 78 5.57 8.94 17.53
N SER A 79 4.89 9.78 18.31
CA SER A 79 4.35 11.05 17.83
C SER A 79 5.48 12.00 17.45
N GLY A 80 5.28 12.78 16.39
CA GLY A 80 6.24 13.77 15.90
C GLY A 80 6.19 13.92 14.38
N THR A 81 7.26 14.48 13.83
CA THR A 81 7.38 14.70 12.39
C THR A 81 8.01 13.48 11.70
N TRP A 82 7.34 12.98 10.68
CA TRP A 82 7.76 11.88 9.83
C TRP A 82 8.00 12.38 8.41
N GLU A 83 8.78 11.61 7.65
CA GLU A 83 9.04 11.80 6.24
C GLU A 83 8.28 10.74 5.44
N SER A 84 7.49 11.18 4.47
CA SER A 84 6.72 10.32 3.59
C SER A 84 7.23 10.39 2.15
N GLN A 85 7.27 9.25 1.48
CA GLN A 85 7.58 9.15 0.06
C GLN A 85 6.58 8.21 -0.61
N TYR A 86 6.17 8.53 -1.83
CA TYR A 86 5.25 7.70 -2.59
C TYR A 86 5.68 7.60 -4.05
N TYR A 87 5.40 6.45 -4.66
CA TYR A 87 5.67 6.21 -6.07
C TYR A 87 4.39 6.37 -6.89
N GLN A 88 4.40 7.30 -7.84
CA GLN A 88 3.28 7.62 -8.71
C GLN A 88 3.81 8.12 -10.07
N TYR A 89 3.11 7.80 -11.16
CA TYR A 89 3.52 8.19 -12.52
C TYR A 89 4.99 7.84 -12.85
N ASP A 90 5.38 6.62 -12.49
CA ASP A 90 6.74 6.08 -12.67
C ASP A 90 7.86 6.89 -12.00
N LYS A 91 7.52 7.73 -11.00
CA LYS A 91 8.45 8.59 -10.27
C LYS A 91 8.22 8.53 -8.75
N TRP A 92 9.31 8.68 -8.00
CA TRP A 92 9.25 8.91 -6.55
C TRP A 92 8.99 10.39 -6.25
N HIS A 93 8.03 10.63 -5.36
CA HIS A 93 7.67 11.93 -4.81
C HIS A 93 8.07 12.02 -3.34
N GLY A 94 8.51 13.20 -2.90
CA GLY A 94 9.00 13.47 -1.54
C GLY A 94 10.54 13.44 -1.40
N PRO A 95 11.07 13.44 -0.16
CA PRO A 95 10.33 13.29 1.10
C PRO A 95 9.46 14.50 1.43
N HIS A 96 8.23 14.24 1.87
CA HIS A 96 7.29 15.24 2.37
C HIS A 96 7.12 15.08 3.88
N GLN A 97 7.13 16.19 4.62
CA GLN A 97 6.94 16.16 6.07
C GLN A 97 5.46 15.94 6.42
N VAL A 98 5.24 15.10 7.41
CA VAL A 98 3.91 14.80 7.95
C VAL A 98 4.01 14.67 9.47
N ASP A 99 3.14 15.38 10.17
CA ASP A 99 3.06 15.26 11.62
C ASP A 99 2.05 14.17 11.97
N LEU A 100 2.49 13.19 12.76
CA LEU A 100 1.68 12.09 13.23
C LEU A 100 1.59 12.09 14.75
N PHE A 101 0.40 11.82 15.26
CA PHE A 101 0.12 11.67 16.69
C PHE A 101 -0.43 10.27 16.95
N PHE A 102 0.25 9.51 17.80
CA PHE A 102 -0.10 8.14 18.18
C PHE A 102 -0.77 8.15 19.55
N ASP A 103 -2.04 7.74 19.59
CA ASP A 103 -2.77 7.48 20.83
C ASP A 103 -2.56 6.00 21.22
N MET A 104 -1.83 5.77 22.31
CA MET A 104 -1.54 4.43 22.84
C MET A 104 -2.74 3.76 23.51
N HIS A 105 -3.72 4.52 23.98
CA HIS A 105 -4.91 3.98 24.63
C HIS A 105 -5.93 3.48 23.60
N GLN A 106 -6.10 4.25 22.52
CA GLN A 106 -7.06 3.92 21.46
C GLN A 106 -6.45 3.14 20.29
N MET A 107 -5.12 2.97 20.25
CA MET A 107 -4.40 2.41 19.11
C MET A 107 -4.73 3.14 17.79
N LYS A 108 -4.87 4.46 17.89
CA LYS A 108 -5.24 5.36 16.78
C LYS A 108 -4.08 6.27 16.40
N ILE A 109 -4.10 6.68 15.13
CA ILE A 109 -3.19 7.69 14.59
C ILE A 109 -4.02 8.81 14.04
N THR A 110 -3.66 10.04 14.40
CA THR A 110 -4.13 11.24 13.73
C THR A 110 -2.92 12.00 13.17
N GLY A 111 -3.15 12.91 12.24
CA GLY A 111 -2.06 13.72 11.71
C GLY A 111 -2.49 14.66 10.61
N SER A 112 -1.51 15.41 10.11
CA SER A 112 -1.70 16.34 8.99
C SER A 112 -0.38 16.61 8.28
N GLY A 113 -0.48 17.05 7.04
CA GLY A 113 0.68 17.47 6.27
C GLY A 113 0.31 18.12 4.95
N SER A 114 1.33 18.35 4.13
CA SER A 114 1.20 18.82 2.76
C SER A 114 2.11 18.00 1.85
N ASP A 115 1.73 17.84 0.60
CA ASP A 115 2.58 17.28 -0.45
C ASP A 115 2.29 17.95 -1.81
N ASP A 116 2.80 17.36 -2.89
CA ASP A 116 2.61 17.85 -4.25
C ASP A 116 1.13 17.93 -4.70
N VAL A 117 0.23 17.17 -4.06
CA VAL A 117 -1.20 17.17 -4.36
C VAL A 117 -1.91 18.27 -3.58
N GLY A 118 -1.63 18.41 -2.28
CA GLY A 118 -2.19 19.49 -1.45
C GLY A 118 -2.13 19.24 0.05
N LEU A 119 -2.93 20.00 0.80
CA LEU A 119 -3.06 19.85 2.25
C LEU A 119 -3.97 18.67 2.57
N TYR A 120 -3.66 17.95 3.65
CA TYR A 120 -4.42 16.78 4.06
C TYR A 120 -4.42 16.55 5.57
N SER A 121 -5.43 15.82 6.03
CA SER A 121 -5.46 15.20 7.35
C SER A 121 -5.30 13.68 7.25
N ILE A 122 -4.90 13.05 8.35
CA ILE A 122 -4.74 11.61 8.49
C ILE A 122 -5.58 11.12 9.67
N ASP A 123 -6.31 10.03 9.44
CA ASP A 123 -6.95 9.22 10.46
C ASP A 123 -6.59 7.75 10.23
N GLY A 124 -6.20 7.02 11.28
CA GLY A 124 -5.73 5.66 11.12
C GLY A 124 -5.71 4.82 12.38
N LEU A 125 -5.26 3.58 12.19
CA LEU A 125 -5.08 2.58 13.22
C LEU A 125 -3.67 1.99 13.10
N TYR A 126 -3.14 1.51 14.22
CA TYR A 126 -1.91 0.75 14.24
C TYR A 126 -1.97 -0.41 15.22
N SER A 127 -1.02 -1.32 15.08
CA SER A 127 -0.85 -2.44 15.98
C SER A 127 0.63 -2.61 16.29
N THR A 128 0.94 -2.55 17.59
CA THR A 128 2.26 -2.87 18.13
C THR A 128 2.60 -4.35 17.93
N GLN A 129 1.60 -5.23 17.96
CA GLN A 129 1.80 -6.68 17.81
C GLN A 129 2.22 -7.05 16.39
N THR A 130 1.56 -6.48 15.38
CA THR A 130 1.82 -6.82 13.98
C THR A 130 2.78 -5.84 13.30
N ARG A 131 3.13 -4.74 13.97
CA ARG A 131 3.94 -3.63 13.45
C ARG A 131 3.39 -3.08 12.13
N ARG A 132 2.08 -2.87 12.09
CA ARG A 132 1.36 -2.42 10.91
C ARG A 132 0.58 -1.16 11.19
N ILE A 133 0.46 -0.36 10.15
CA ILE A 133 -0.24 0.91 10.14
C ILE A 133 -1.25 0.90 8.98
N GLY A 134 -2.49 1.28 9.26
CA GLY A 134 -3.51 1.54 8.26
C GLY A 134 -4.02 2.97 8.38
N LEU A 135 -3.71 3.82 7.40
CA LEU A 135 -4.08 5.24 7.37
C LEU A 135 -5.17 5.50 6.32
N THR A 136 -5.97 6.51 6.59
CA THR A 136 -6.84 7.19 5.64
C THR A 136 -6.38 8.64 5.58
N LYS A 137 -5.81 9.01 4.45
CA LYS A 137 -5.41 10.38 4.14
C LYS A 137 -6.55 11.07 3.41
N THR A 138 -6.99 12.22 3.91
CA THR A 138 -8.11 12.99 3.34
C THR A 138 -7.59 14.34 2.88
N TYR A 139 -7.60 14.58 1.57
CA TYR A 139 -7.18 15.88 1.03
C TYR A 139 -8.26 16.95 1.25
N LEU A 140 -7.82 18.15 1.64
CA LEU A 140 -8.70 19.31 1.76
C LEU A 140 -8.95 19.89 0.36
N SER A 141 -10.20 19.85 -0.10
CA SER A 141 -10.61 20.39 -1.40
C SER A 141 -10.24 21.87 -1.53
N GLY A 142 -9.68 22.25 -2.68
CA GLY A 142 -9.27 23.64 -2.95
C GLY A 142 -7.85 24.00 -2.48
N SER A 143 -7.09 23.04 -1.95
CA SER A 143 -5.65 23.22 -1.65
C SER A 143 -4.76 22.56 -2.71
N GLY A 144 -3.54 23.06 -2.88
CA GLY A 144 -2.54 22.44 -3.77
C GLY A 144 -2.96 22.43 -5.24
N ASN A 145 -2.69 21.33 -5.94
CA ASN A 145 -2.93 21.18 -7.36
C ASN A 145 -4.41 20.82 -7.64
N PRO A 146 -5.23 21.71 -8.25
CA PRO A 146 -6.65 21.46 -8.46
C PRO A 146 -6.95 20.34 -9.47
N SER A 147 -5.98 19.95 -10.30
CA SER A 147 -6.15 18.85 -11.26
C SER A 147 -6.04 17.47 -10.58
N GLU A 148 -5.34 17.39 -9.45
CA GLU A 148 -5.09 16.15 -8.71
C GLU A 148 -5.88 16.10 -7.39
N ASN A 149 -5.96 17.23 -6.68
CA ASN A 149 -6.70 17.34 -5.44
C ASN A 149 -8.21 17.51 -5.67
N LEU A 150 -8.88 16.37 -5.79
CA LEU A 150 -10.34 16.29 -5.88
C LEU A 150 -11.04 16.20 -4.51
N GLY A 151 -10.37 16.56 -3.40
CA GLY A 151 -10.89 16.41 -2.04
C GLY A 151 -11.17 14.95 -1.66
N HIS A 152 -10.31 14.04 -2.12
CA HIS A 152 -10.54 12.61 -2.06
C HIS A 152 -9.70 11.91 -0.98
N ASN A 153 -10.06 10.66 -0.70
CA ASN A 153 -9.37 9.85 0.29
C ASN A 153 -8.36 8.91 -0.38
N VAL A 154 -7.20 8.76 0.25
CA VAL A 154 -6.17 7.78 -0.08
C VAL A 154 -6.01 6.83 1.10
N ILE A 155 -6.13 5.53 0.85
CA ILE A 155 -5.89 4.51 1.85
C ILE A 155 -4.44 4.08 1.79
N ILE A 156 -3.74 4.03 2.92
CA ILE A 156 -2.33 3.67 2.99
C ILE A 156 -2.19 2.51 3.98
N GLN A 157 -1.51 1.44 3.58
CA GLN A 157 -1.30 0.25 4.40
C GLN A 157 0.17 -0.11 4.40
N LEU A 158 0.79 -0.03 5.59
CA LEU A 158 2.22 -0.17 5.78
C LEU A 158 2.55 -1.22 6.84
N GLU A 159 3.70 -1.86 6.67
CA GLU A 159 4.30 -2.80 7.61
C GLU A 159 5.73 -2.36 7.89
N TRP A 160 6.18 -2.57 9.13
CA TRP A 160 7.52 -2.19 9.53
C TRP A 160 8.57 -3.04 8.84
N ASN A 161 9.47 -2.38 8.10
CA ASN A 161 10.67 -2.99 7.54
C ASN A 161 11.84 -2.77 8.52
N ARG A 162 12.33 -3.85 9.11
CA ARG A 162 13.43 -3.82 10.09
C ARG A 162 14.77 -3.46 9.46
N ASP A 163 15.00 -3.86 8.22
CA ASP A 163 16.29 -3.68 7.54
C ASP A 163 16.50 -2.21 7.18
N ASN A 164 15.42 -1.53 6.76
CA ASN A 164 15.45 -0.13 6.37
C ASN A 164 15.07 0.84 7.50
N ASN A 165 14.64 0.32 8.66
CA ASN A 165 14.17 1.10 9.80
C ASN A 165 13.08 2.11 9.41
N GLN A 166 12.09 1.66 8.62
CA GLN A 166 10.98 2.48 8.13
C GLN A 166 9.74 1.62 7.86
N PHE A 167 8.57 2.25 7.77
CA PHE A 167 7.35 1.60 7.33
C PHE A 167 7.26 1.60 5.81
N GLU A 168 6.90 0.46 5.23
CA GLU A 168 6.78 0.27 3.79
C GLU A 168 5.47 -0.42 3.43
N GLY A 169 4.91 -0.10 2.27
CA GLY A 169 3.71 -0.74 1.79
C GLY A 169 3.13 -0.04 0.58
N LYS A 170 1.80 0.07 0.53
CA LYS A 170 1.11 0.63 -0.64
C LYS A 170 0.08 1.69 -0.24
N TRP A 171 -0.08 2.67 -1.12
CA TRP A 171 -1.21 3.57 -1.14
C TRP A 171 -2.23 3.12 -2.19
N TYR A 172 -3.50 3.48 -1.98
CA TYR A 172 -4.63 3.14 -2.84
C TYR A 172 -5.56 4.34 -2.95
N VAL A 173 -5.90 4.72 -4.17
CA VAL A 173 -6.85 5.80 -4.45
C VAL A 173 -7.96 5.31 -5.37
N ARG A 174 -9.18 5.78 -5.09
CA ARG A 174 -10.32 5.55 -5.96
C ARG A 174 -11.23 6.77 -5.95
N THR A 175 -11.17 7.53 -7.02
CA THR A 175 -12.08 8.64 -7.32
C THR A 175 -12.98 8.25 -8.50
N LYS A 176 -13.84 9.19 -8.92
CA LYS A 176 -14.62 9.04 -10.17
C LYS A 176 -13.71 9.09 -11.42
N LYS A 177 -12.61 9.85 -11.35
CA LYS A 177 -11.71 10.12 -12.49
C LYS A 177 -10.49 9.20 -12.53
N PHE A 178 -10.04 8.71 -11.38
CA PHE A 178 -8.77 8.00 -11.26
C PHE A 178 -8.89 6.85 -10.27
N LYS A 179 -8.22 5.73 -10.60
CA LYS A 179 -8.06 4.56 -9.73
C LYS A 179 -6.62 4.13 -9.84
N GLY A 180 -5.93 4.01 -8.72
CA GLY A 180 -4.50 3.74 -8.74
C GLY A 180 -4.00 3.23 -7.40
N SER A 181 -2.81 2.65 -7.44
CA SER A 181 -2.06 2.25 -6.26
C SER A 181 -0.58 2.30 -6.59
N GLY A 182 0.24 2.57 -5.58
CA GLY A 182 1.68 2.62 -5.72
C GLY A 182 2.36 2.34 -4.40
N ASP A 183 3.68 2.30 -4.42
CA ASP A 183 4.46 2.03 -3.22
C ASP A 183 4.54 3.29 -2.35
N PHE A 184 4.62 3.07 -1.03
CA PHE A 184 4.65 4.12 -0.03
C PHE A 184 5.68 3.79 1.05
N LYS A 185 6.42 4.81 1.48
CA LYS A 185 7.44 4.73 2.54
C LYS A 185 7.17 5.82 3.57
N LEU A 186 7.35 5.48 4.84
CA LEU A 186 7.16 6.39 5.97
C LEU A 186 8.28 6.16 6.98
N LYS A 187 9.07 7.20 7.25
CA LYS A 187 10.26 7.14 8.10
C LYS A 187 10.22 8.24 9.16
N MET A 188 10.55 7.93 10.41
CA MET A 188 10.57 8.92 11.48
C MET A 188 11.76 9.87 11.28
N ASN A 189 11.54 11.18 11.44
CA ASN A 189 12.64 12.14 11.39
C ASN A 189 13.41 12.09 12.72
N GLN A 190 14.57 11.43 12.70
CA GLN A 190 15.38 11.17 13.90
C GLN A 190 15.98 12.44 14.54
N ASN A 191 16.03 13.56 13.81
CA ASN A 191 16.59 14.81 14.33
C ASN A 191 15.77 15.39 15.50
N GLN A 192 14.50 15.00 15.67
CA GLN A 192 13.68 15.39 16.83
C GLN A 192 13.95 14.51 18.07
N ILE A 193 14.36 13.25 17.89
CA ILE A 193 14.53 12.29 18.99
C ILE A 193 15.74 12.67 19.86
N SER A 194 16.82 13.18 19.25
CA SER A 194 18.02 13.60 19.97
C SER A 194 17.75 14.75 20.94
N ILE A 195 16.90 15.71 20.56
CA ILE A 195 16.56 16.87 21.39
C ILE A 195 15.81 16.43 22.64
N LEU A 196 14.80 15.57 22.52
CA LEU A 196 14.03 15.08 23.68
C LEU A 196 14.88 14.25 24.65
N SER A 197 15.76 13.39 24.12
CA SER A 197 16.67 12.60 24.96
C SER A 197 17.72 13.42 25.72
N MET A 198 17.95 14.67 25.29
CA MET A 198 18.88 15.60 25.94
C MET A 198 18.25 16.28 27.17
N TYR A 199 16.92 16.45 27.20
CA TYR A 199 16.21 17.09 28.31
C TYR A 199 15.81 16.12 29.43
N GLU A 200 15.70 14.81 29.18
CA GLU A 200 15.39 13.81 30.23
C GLU A 200 16.59 13.48 31.14
N LYS A 201 17.79 13.98 30.85
CA LYS A 201 19.01 13.72 31.65
C LYS A 201 19.40 14.87 32.59
N VAL A 202 18.54 15.86 32.77
CA VAL A 202 18.72 16.99 33.70
C VAL A 202 17.79 16.82 34.89
#